data_AF-A0A369CAS4-F1
#
_entry.id   AF-A0A369CAS4-F1
#
_cell.length_a   1.000
_cell.length_b   1.000
_cell.length_c   1.000
_cell.angle_alpha   90.00
_cell.angle_beta   90.00
_cell.angle_gamma   90.00
#
_symmetry.space_group_name_H-M   'P 1'
#
loop_
_entity.id
_entity.type
_entity.pdbx_description
1 polymer ?
#
loop_
_entity_poly.entity_id
_entity_poly.type
_entity_poly.pdbx_seq_one_letter_code
_entity_poly.pdbx_strand_id
1 'polypeptide(L)' 'MAKVRVQIAPEVEFKMEVEVEGVDPTTRDYDVQQHKTKVYAEFERRLNEAFPEGLLIHSFEFGLDRGWHDELKEE' A
#
# COMPACT_ATOMS: atom_id res chain seq x y z
N MET A 1 10.63 -29.85 16.76
CA MET A 1 9.96 -29.88 15.44
C MET A 1 10.90 -29.30 14.39
N ALA A 2 10.86 -29.80 13.16
CA ALA A 2 11.71 -29.28 12.08
C ALA A 2 11.18 -27.93 11.56
N LYS A 3 12.07 -27.02 11.16
CA LYS A 3 11.71 -25.77 10.49
C LYS A 3 11.48 -26.05 9.01
N VAL A 4 10.39 -25.54 8.46
CA VAL A 4 10.08 -25.58 7.01
C VAL A 4 10.15 -24.17 6.44
N ARG A 5 10.52 -24.04 5.17
CA ARG A 5 10.43 -22.77 4.43
C ARG A 5 9.14 -22.76 3.65
N VAL A 6 8.35 -21.70 3.79
CA VAL A 6 7.07 -21.52 3.11
C VAL A 6 7.16 -20.24 2.28
N GLN A 7 6.67 -20.28 1.05
CA GLN A 7 6.45 -19.11 0.21
C GLN A 7 4.95 -18.85 0.12
N ILE A 8 4.55 -17.60 0.31
CA ILE A 8 3.15 -17.15 0.27
C ILE A 8 3.10 -15.93 -0.66
N ALA A 9 2.16 -15.91 -1.59
CA ALA A 9 1.96 -14.80 -2.53
C ALA A 9 0.46 -14.48 -2.64
N PRO A 10 -0.13 -13.82 -1.62
CA PRO A 10 -1.53 -13.41 -1.66
C PRO A 10 -1.71 -12.15 -2.52
N GLU A 11 -2.90 -11.96 -3.07
CA GLU A 11 -3.35 -10.65 -3.56
C GLU A 11 -3.86 -9.85 -2.36
N VAL A 12 -3.30 -8.65 -2.16
CA VAL A 12 -3.53 -7.83 -0.96
C VAL A 12 -3.74 -6.37 -1.35
N GLU A 13 -4.67 -5.72 -0.65
CA GLU A 13 -4.89 -4.28 -0.73
C GLU A 13 -4.44 -3.61 0.56
N PHE A 14 -3.78 -2.46 0.45
CA PHE A 14 -3.30 -1.71 1.60
C PHE A 14 -3.94 -0.33 1.64
N LYS A 15 -4.48 0.03 2.81
CA LYS A 15 -4.90 1.39 3.11
C LYS A 15 -3.79 2.11 3.88
N MET A 16 -3.48 3.33 3.48
CA MET A 16 -2.54 4.17 4.20
C MET A 16 -2.91 5.64 4.09
N GLU A 17 -2.67 6.37 5.17
CA GLU A 17 -2.63 7.83 5.15
C GLU A 17 -1.21 8.28 4.79
N VAL A 18 -1.11 9.15 3.79
CA VAL A 18 0.15 9.75 3.34
C VAL A 18 -0.07 11.22 3.05
N GLU A 19 0.76 12.08 3.64
CA GLU A 19 0.72 13.51 3.35
C GLU A 19 1.39 13.78 2.01
N VAL A 20 0.61 14.24 1.02
CA VAL A 20 1.10 14.60 -0.31
C VAL A 20 0.76 16.07 -0.57
N GLU A 21 1.79 16.88 -0.86
CA GLU A 21 1.61 18.31 -1.09
C GLU A 21 0.77 18.54 -2.35
N GLY A 22 -0.24 19.39 -2.26
CA GLY A 22 -1.14 19.69 -3.39
C GLY A 22 -2.18 18.61 -3.69
N VAL A 23 -2.30 17.58 -2.83
CA VAL A 23 -3.32 16.54 -2.95
C VAL A 23 -4.28 16.62 -1.75
N ASP A 24 -5.57 16.61 -2.05
CA ASP A 24 -6.67 16.54 -1.10
C ASP A 24 -7.69 15.45 -1.52
N PRO A 25 -8.69 15.11 -0.70
CA PRO A 25 -9.66 14.05 -1.01
C PRO A 25 -10.50 14.27 -2.29
N THR A 26 -10.53 15.49 -2.83
CA THR A 26 -11.23 15.85 -4.07
C THR A 26 -10.32 15.89 -5.30
N THR A 27 -9.01 15.73 -5.09
CA THR A 27 -8.01 15.68 -6.15
C THR A 27 -8.27 14.52 -7.11
N ARG A 28 -7.98 14.69 -8.39
CA ARG A 28 -8.17 13.60 -9.36
C ARG A 28 -7.07 12.56 -9.17
N ASP A 29 -7.41 11.28 -9.34
CA ASP A 29 -6.43 10.20 -9.19
C ASP A 29 -5.20 10.40 -10.10
N TYR A 30 -5.39 10.99 -11.28
CA TYR A 30 -4.29 11.34 -12.20
C TYR A 30 -3.22 12.23 -11.56
N ASP A 31 -3.62 13.20 -10.74
CA ASP A 31 -2.70 14.13 -10.07
C ASP A 31 -2.01 13.41 -8.91
N VAL A 32 -2.72 12.54 -8.19
CA VAL A 32 -2.16 11.70 -7.12
C VAL A 32 -1.10 10.73 -7.66
N GLN A 33 -1.33 10.17 -8.85
CA GLN A 33 -0.39 9.29 -9.54
C GLN A 33 0.95 9.95 -9.86
N GLN A 34 1.01 11.29 -9.98
CA GLN A 34 2.26 12.02 -10.18
C GLN A 34 3.21 11.90 -8.97
N HIS A 35 2.69 11.54 -7.80
CA HIS A 35 3.46 11.39 -6.57
C HIS A 35 3.90 9.94 -6.29
N LYS A 36 3.85 9.06 -7.30
CA LYS A 36 4.19 7.63 -7.20
C LYS A 36 5.47 7.35 -6.42
N THR A 37 6.55 8.10 -6.67
CA THR A 37 7.82 7.90 -5.97
C THR A 37 7.69 8.12 -4.46
N LYS A 38 6.98 9.16 -4.04
CA LYS A 38 6.77 9.48 -2.62
C LYS A 38 5.87 8.46 -1.94
N VAL A 39 4.77 8.11 -2.61
CA VAL A 39 3.79 7.12 -2.12
C VAL A 39 4.43 5.74 -2.00
N TYR A 40 5.19 5.31 -3.01
CA TYR A 40 5.90 4.02 -2.98
C TYR A 40 6.99 3.98 -1.91
N ALA A 41 7.76 5.06 -1.72
CA ALA A 41 8.80 5.10 -0.69
C ALA A 41 8.22 4.98 0.72
N GLU A 42 7.10 5.64 1.01
CA GLU A 42 6.42 5.51 2.31
C GLU A 42 5.83 4.12 2.50
N PHE A 43 5.25 3.53 1.45
CA PHE A 43 4.76 2.16 1.46
C PHE A 43 5.87 1.15 1.74
N GLU A 44 6.99 1.25 1.03
CA GLU A 44 8.16 0.38 1.18
C GLU A 44 8.77 0.52 2.58
N ARG A 45 8.83 1.73 3.14
CA ARG A 45 9.27 1.96 4.53
C ARG A 45 8.41 1.18 5.53
N ARG A 46 7.08 1.28 5.43
CA ARG A 46 6.15 0.56 6.32
C ARG A 46 6.23 -0.95 6.16
N LEU A 47 6.39 -1.44 4.92
CA LEU A 47 6.52 -2.86 4.65
C LEU A 47 7.82 -3.45 5.22
N ASN A 48 8.94 -2.76 5.06
CA ASN A 48 10.22 -3.20 5.62
C ASN A 48 10.23 -3.22 7.15
N GLU A 49 9.48 -2.31 7.79
CA GLU A 49 9.27 -2.31 9.23
C GLU A 49 8.41 -3.50 9.70
N ALA A 50 7.39 -3.88 8.92
CA ALA A 50 6.45 -4.95 9.27
C ALA A 50 6.95 -6.37 8.91
N PHE A 51 7.73 -6.49 7.83
CA PHE A 51 8.17 -7.77 7.24
C PHE A 51 9.69 -7.77 7.01
N PRO A 52 10.49 -7.90 8.07
CA PRO A 52 11.95 -7.84 7.97
C PRO A 52 12.57 -8.98 7.15
N GLU A 53 11.83 -10.06 6.90
CA GLU A 53 12.25 -11.17 6.05
C GLU A 53 12.26 -10.83 4.55
N GLY A 54 11.64 -9.71 4.18
CA GLY A 54 11.58 -9.19 2.82
C GLY A 54 10.30 -9.58 2.08
N LEU A 55 9.89 -8.70 1.16
CA LEU A 55 8.73 -8.85 0.29
C LEU A 55 9.14 -8.59 -1.16
N LEU A 56 8.51 -9.32 -2.09
CA LEU A 56 8.67 -9.09 -3.52
C LEU A 56 7.38 -8.47 -4.06
N ILE A 57 7.46 -7.22 -4.50
CA ILE A 57 6.33 -6.49 -5.08
C ILE A 57 6.41 -6.64 -6.61
N HIS A 58 5.44 -7.34 -7.20
CA HIS A 58 5.37 -7.55 -8.65
C HIS A 58 4.69 -6.38 -9.39
N SER A 59 3.69 -5.77 -8.75
CA SER A 59 2.94 -4.62 -9.27
C SER A 59 2.65 -3.65 -8.12
N PHE A 60 2.58 -2.35 -8.44
CA PHE A 60 2.21 -1.31 -7.50
C PHE A 60 1.32 -0.28 -8.19
N GLU A 61 0.05 -0.32 -7.81
CA GLU A 61 -1.02 0.57 -8.23
C GLU A 61 -1.62 1.22 -6.98
N PHE A 62 -2.04 2.48 -7.09
CA PHE A 62 -2.62 3.23 -5.98
C PHE A 62 -3.57 4.30 -6.50
N GLY A 63 -4.43 4.81 -5.63
CA GLY A 63 -5.36 5.89 -5.93
C GLY A 63 -5.89 6.46 -4.63
N LEU A 64 -6.79 7.45 -4.71
CA LEU A 64 -7.50 7.90 -3.52
C LEU A 64 -8.47 6.82 -3.05
N ASP A 65 -8.51 6.56 -1.75
CA ASP A 65 -9.59 5.77 -1.15
C ASP A 65 -10.89 6.59 -1.24
N ARG A 66 -11.82 6.15 -2.10
CA ARG A 66 -13.13 6.78 -2.27
C ARG A 66 -14.23 6.12 -1.44
N GLY A 67 -13.85 5.31 -0.44
CA GLY A 67 -14.81 4.65 0.45
C GLY A 67 -15.52 3.46 -0.17
N TRP A 68 -15.05 2.93 -1.31
CA TRP A 68 -15.63 1.73 -1.93
C TRP A 68 -15.39 0.44 -1.12
N HIS A 69 -14.59 0.52 -0.06
CA HIS A 69 -14.31 -0.57 0.87
C HIS A 69 -14.57 -0.18 2.33
N ASP A 70 -15.66 0.56 2.62
CA ASP A 70 -16.11 0.76 4.00
C ASP A 70 -16.51 -0.57 4.68
N GLU A 71 -16.81 -1.61 3.90
CA GLU A 71 -17.13 -2.96 4.35
C GLU A 71 -15.92 -3.69 4.99
N LEU A 72 -14.69 -3.23 4.76
CA LEU A 72 -13.47 -3.80 5.36
C LEU A 72 -13.11 -3.16 6.71
N LYS A 73 -13.88 -2.17 7.18
CA LYS A 73 -13.67 -1.52 8.50
C LYS A 73 -14.32 -2.28 9.66
N GLU A 74 -15.15 -3.28 9.36
CA GLU A 74 -15.85 -4.11 10.36
C GLU A 74 -15.19 -5.49 10.51
N GLU A 75 -13.96 -5.56 11.03
CA GLU A 75 -13.45 -6.75 11.73
C GLU A 75 -12.54 -6.36 12.91
#